data_AF-A6HG13-F1
#
_entry.id   AF-A6HG13-F1
#
_cell.length_a   1.000
_cell.length_b   1.000
_cell.length_c   1.000
_cell.angle_alpha   90.00
_cell.angle_beta   90.00
_cell.angle_gamma   90.00
#
_symmetry.space_group_name_H-M   'P 1'
#
loop_
_entity.id
_entity.type
_entity.pdbx_description
1 polymer ?
#
loop_
_entity_poly.entity_id
_entity_poly.type
_entity_poly.pdbx_seq_one_letter_code
_entity_poly.pdbx_strand_id
1 'polypeptide(L)'
;MNSSLGSGTASLRSNPKRGFYIRALFDYDKTKDCGFLSQALSFRFGDVLHVIDAGDEEWWQARRVHSDSETDDIGFIPSKRRVERREWSRLKAKDWGSSSGSQGREDSVLSYETVT
;
A
#
# COMPACT_ATOMS: atom_id res chain seq x y z
N MET A 1 14.20 49.32 -9.89
CA MET A 1 13.87 48.12 -9.09
C MET A 1 13.73 46.94 -10.03
N ASN A 2 14.62 45.95 -9.94
CA ASN A 2 14.54 44.69 -10.69
C ASN A 2 14.07 43.58 -9.74
N SER A 3 12.77 43.32 -9.68
CA SER A 3 12.24 42.16 -8.95
C SER A 3 12.06 40.99 -9.91
N SER A 4 13.16 40.32 -10.22
CA SER A 4 13.16 38.94 -10.73
C SER A 4 12.89 38.00 -9.57
N LEU A 5 11.62 37.64 -9.38
CA LEU A 5 11.23 36.45 -8.63
C LEU A 5 10.66 35.45 -9.62
N GLY A 6 11.56 34.64 -10.17
CA GLY A 6 11.20 33.36 -10.74
C GLY A 6 10.65 32.50 -9.61
N SER A 7 9.33 32.54 -9.40
CA SER A 7 8.63 31.48 -8.69
C SER A 7 8.53 30.29 -9.61
N GLY A 8 9.67 29.59 -9.75
CA GLY A 8 9.66 28.19 -10.12
C GLY A 8 8.91 27.45 -9.03
N THR A 9 7.59 27.37 -9.14
CA THR A 9 6.86 26.28 -8.53
C THR A 9 7.38 25.04 -9.21
N ALA A 10 8.39 24.41 -8.61
CA ALA A 10 8.68 23.03 -8.87
C ALA A 10 7.42 22.27 -8.44
N SER A 11 6.44 22.20 -9.35
CA SER A 11 5.70 20.97 -9.51
C SER A 11 6.80 19.96 -9.81
N LEU A 12 7.38 19.38 -8.76
CA LEU A 12 8.04 18.09 -8.82
C LEU A 12 6.93 17.15 -9.24
N ARG A 13 6.65 17.19 -10.54
CA ARG A 13 5.74 16.35 -11.27
C ARG A 13 6.29 14.97 -10.95
N SER A 14 5.67 14.31 -9.98
CA SER A 14 5.93 12.94 -9.59
C SER A 14 6.01 12.17 -10.88
N ASN A 15 7.24 11.89 -11.29
CA ASN A 15 7.47 11.31 -12.60
C ASN A 15 6.94 9.88 -12.47
N PRO A 16 5.83 9.51 -13.13
CA PRO A 16 5.20 8.20 -12.95
C PRO A 16 6.10 7.04 -13.42
N LYS A 17 7.28 7.32 -13.99
CA LYS A 17 8.32 6.33 -14.35
C LYS A 17 9.33 6.04 -13.23
N ARG A 18 9.11 6.50 -11.98
CA ARG A 18 9.99 6.22 -10.81
C ARG A 18 9.27 5.48 -9.68
N GLY A 19 8.10 4.90 -9.95
CA GLY A 19 7.47 3.98 -9.03
C GLY A 19 8.25 2.68 -8.89
N PHE A 20 7.78 1.80 -8.01
CA PHE A 20 8.31 0.46 -7.84
C PHE A 20 7.18 -0.57 -7.92
N TYR A 21 7.53 -1.81 -8.21
CA TYR A 21 6.55 -2.87 -8.32
C TYR A 21 6.56 -3.71 -7.07
N ILE A 22 5.38 -4.12 -6.65
CA ILE A 22 5.18 -5.05 -5.54
C ILE A 22 4.23 -6.15 -5.95
N ARG A 23 4.37 -7.32 -5.32
CA ARG A 23 3.38 -8.39 -5.39
C ARG A 23 2.63 -8.47 -4.06
N ALA A 24 1.30 -8.55 -4.15
CA ALA A 24 0.43 -8.68 -2.99
C ALA A 24 0.54 -10.08 -2.39
N LEU A 25 0.77 -10.15 -1.07
CA LEU A 25 0.85 -11.41 -0.32
C LEU A 25 -0.43 -11.71 0.48
N PHE A 26 -1.51 -10.98 0.20
CA PHE A 26 -2.82 -11.13 0.82
C PHE A 26 -3.92 -10.60 -0.11
N ASP A 27 -5.18 -10.93 0.20
CA ASP A 27 -6.34 -10.38 -0.48
C ASP A 27 -6.80 -9.09 0.20
N TYR A 28 -7.03 -8.04 -0.59
CA TYR A 28 -7.60 -6.79 -0.11
C TYR A 28 -8.90 -6.47 -0.82
N ASP A 29 -9.97 -6.39 -0.03
CA ASP A 29 -11.31 -6.02 -0.48
C ASP A 29 -11.70 -4.68 0.15
N LYS A 30 -11.79 -3.64 -0.69
CA LYS A 30 -12.08 -2.28 -0.25
C LYS A 30 -13.46 -2.14 0.40
N THR A 31 -14.40 -3.03 0.07
CA THR A 31 -15.76 -2.98 0.61
C THR A 31 -15.80 -3.33 2.10
N LYS A 32 -14.82 -4.12 2.57
CA LYS A 32 -14.68 -4.51 3.99
C LYS A 32 -14.11 -3.40 4.87
N ASP A 33 -13.46 -2.41 4.27
CA ASP A 33 -12.89 -1.24 4.96
C ASP A 33 -13.86 -0.05 5.04
N CYS A 34 -15.16 -0.31 4.87
CA CYS A 34 -16.23 0.69 4.90
C CYS A 34 -16.03 1.87 3.93
N GLY A 35 -15.25 1.68 2.85
CA GLY A 35 -15.06 2.70 1.83
C GLY A 35 -14.25 3.93 2.27
N PHE A 36 -13.29 3.78 3.19
CA PHE A 36 -12.42 4.87 3.67
C PHE A 36 -11.87 5.75 2.53
N LEU A 37 -11.60 5.15 1.36
CA LEU A 37 -11.39 5.85 0.10
C LEU A 37 -12.26 5.19 -0.99
N SER A 38 -13.13 5.95 -1.66
CA SER A 38 -13.92 5.47 -2.80
C SER A 38 -13.03 4.93 -3.92
N GLN A 39 -11.85 5.54 -4.07
CA GLN A 39 -10.79 5.20 -5.03
C GLN A 39 -9.82 4.12 -4.54
N ALA A 40 -10.09 3.45 -3.41
CA ALA A 40 -9.29 2.30 -3.02
C ALA A 40 -9.34 1.22 -4.11
N LEU A 41 -8.22 0.56 -4.36
CA LEU A 41 -8.12 -0.58 -5.25
C LEU A 41 -8.32 -1.85 -4.46
N SER A 42 -9.09 -2.79 -5.01
CA SER A 42 -9.13 -4.17 -4.50
C SER A 42 -8.19 -5.03 -5.34
N PHE A 43 -7.49 -5.94 -4.67
CA PHE A 43 -6.51 -6.83 -5.29
C PHE A 43 -6.52 -8.19 -4.57
N ARG A 44 -5.95 -9.18 -5.23
CA ARG A 44 -5.83 -10.54 -4.70
C ARG A 44 -4.37 -10.91 -4.47
N PHE A 45 -4.16 -11.96 -3.68
CA PHE A 45 -2.87 -12.60 -3.54
C PHE A 45 -2.26 -12.89 -4.92
N GLY A 46 -0.99 -12.52 -5.10
CA GLY A 46 -0.23 -12.70 -6.32
C GLY A 46 -0.37 -11.58 -7.34
N ASP A 47 -1.32 -10.65 -7.18
CA ASP A 47 -1.43 -9.47 -8.06
C ASP A 47 -0.15 -8.62 -7.97
N VAL A 48 0.35 -8.17 -9.12
CA VAL A 48 1.45 -7.20 -9.21
C VAL A 48 0.87 -5.79 -9.30
N LEU A 49 1.39 -4.90 -8.47
CA LEU A 49 0.95 -3.52 -8.32
C LEU A 49 2.13 -2.60 -8.60
N HIS A 50 1.92 -1.57 -9.43
CA HIS A 50 2.87 -0.50 -9.63
C HIS A 50 2.56 0.62 -8.64
N VAL A 51 3.41 0.82 -7.65
CA VAL A 51 3.30 1.88 -6.65
C VAL A 51 3.92 3.15 -7.21
N ILE A 52 3.10 4.18 -7.38
CA ILE A 52 3.45 5.47 -7.97
C ILE A 52 3.91 6.45 -6.89
N ASP A 53 3.23 6.43 -5.74
CA ASP A 53 3.58 7.24 -4.57
C ASP A 53 3.38 6.45 -3.27
N ALA A 54 4.39 6.47 -2.42
CA ALA A 54 4.41 5.82 -1.12
C ALA A 54 4.79 6.81 0.00
N GLY A 55 4.60 8.12 -0.24
CA GLY A 55 4.92 9.17 0.73
C GLY A 55 4.01 9.18 1.96
N ASP A 56 2.76 8.73 1.82
CA ASP A 56 1.83 8.58 2.93
C ASP A 56 2.02 7.24 3.67
N GLU A 57 1.95 7.28 5.00
CA GLU A 57 2.26 6.13 5.84
C GLU A 57 1.11 5.13 5.98
N GLU A 58 -0.10 5.47 5.57
CA GLU A 58 -1.31 4.64 5.66
C GLU A 58 -1.79 4.17 4.28
N TRP A 59 -1.65 5.00 3.24
CA TRP A 59 -2.18 4.71 1.90
C TRP A 59 -1.17 5.03 0.81
N TRP A 60 -0.91 4.05 -0.06
CA TRP A 60 -0.04 4.24 -1.21
C TRP A 60 -0.85 4.39 -2.48
N GLN A 61 -0.44 5.29 -3.36
CA GLN A 61 -1.03 5.44 -4.68
C GLN A 61 -0.42 4.39 -5.60
N ALA A 62 -1.25 3.55 -6.20
CA ALA A 62 -0.82 2.46 -7.05
C ALA A 62 -1.80 2.20 -8.19
N ARG A 63 -1.39 1.35 -9.13
CA ARG A 63 -2.28 0.74 -10.13
C ARG A 63 -1.97 -0.75 -10.27
N ARG A 64 -2.95 -1.53 -10.71
CA ARG A 64 -2.75 -2.96 -11.00
C ARG A 64 -2.03 -3.12 -12.34
N VAL A 65 -1.13 -4.08 -12.42
CA VAL A 65 -0.44 -4.45 -13.65
C VAL A 65 -1.18 -5.64 -14.27
N HIS A 66 -1.86 -5.41 -15.38
CA HIS A 66 -2.53 -6.47 -16.15
C HIS A 66 -1.78 -6.76 -17.44
N SER A 67 -1.74 -8.04 -17.84
CA SER A 67 -1.00 -8.49 -19.04
C SER A 67 -1.56 -7.93 -20.36
N ASP A 68 -2.84 -7.52 -20.38
CA ASP A 68 -3.56 -7.21 -21.62
C ASP A 68 -3.90 -5.73 -21.78
N SER A 69 -3.74 -4.93 -20.71
CA SER A 69 -4.03 -3.50 -20.77
C SER A 69 -3.38 -2.79 -19.60
N GLU A 70 -2.63 -1.72 -19.87
CA GLU A 70 -2.31 -0.67 -18.90
C GLU A 70 -3.64 0.01 -18.51
N THR A 71 -4.50 -0.67 -17.77
CA THR A 71 -5.67 -0.04 -17.17
C THR A 71 -5.15 1.03 -16.22
N ASP A 72 -5.30 2.27 -16.65
CA ASP A 72 -4.75 3.49 -16.04
C ASP A 72 -5.49 3.89 -14.75
N ASP A 73 -6.23 2.95 -14.16
CA ASP A 73 -6.97 3.14 -12.92
C ASP A 73 -6.00 3.20 -11.74
N ILE A 74 -5.48 4.41 -11.54
CA ILE A 74 -4.76 4.79 -10.34
C ILE A 74 -5.75 4.85 -9.18
N GLY A 75 -5.40 4.18 -8.09
CA GLY A 75 -6.14 4.27 -6.84
C GLY A 75 -5.24 4.03 -5.64
N PHE A 76 -5.84 3.78 -4.49
CA PHE A 76 -5.12 3.66 -3.22
C PHE A 76 -5.08 2.22 -2.72
N ILE A 77 -3.92 1.78 -2.24
CA ILE A 77 -3.72 0.51 -1.55
C ILE A 77 -3.24 0.77 -0.12
N PRO A 78 -3.55 -0.09 0.86
CA PRO A 78 -3.08 0.10 2.22
C PRO A 78 -1.54 -0.05 2.26
N SER A 79 -0.86 0.82 2.99
CA SER A 79 0.59 0.73 3.17
C SER A 79 0.99 -0.55 3.91
N LYS A 80 2.25 -0.96 3.78
CA LYS A 80 2.81 -2.08 4.56
C LYS A 80 2.57 -1.89 6.06
N ARG A 81 2.84 -0.70 6.60
CA ARG A 81 2.66 -0.37 8.03
C ARG A 81 1.20 -0.52 8.47
N ARG A 82 0.24 -0.11 7.63
CA ARG A 82 -1.20 -0.22 7.92
C ARG A 82 -1.64 -1.69 8.00
N VAL A 83 -1.16 -2.53 7.08
CA VAL A 83 -1.44 -3.97 7.05
C VAL A 83 -0.86 -4.65 8.29
N GLU A 84 0.41 -4.39 8.62
CA GLU A 84 1.10 -4.95 9.79
C GLU A 84 0.42 -4.58 11.11
N ARG A 85 0.03 -3.30 11.27
CA ARG A 85 -0.71 -2.84 12.46
C ARG A 85 -2.03 -3.59 12.64
N ARG A 86 -2.80 -3.76 11.56
CA ARG A 86 -4.08 -4.48 11.59
C ARG A 86 -3.90 -5.93 12.02
N GLU A 87 -2.92 -6.63 11.46
CA GLU A 87 -2.65 -8.02 11.82
C GLU A 87 -2.11 -8.17 13.24
N TRP A 88 -1.23 -7.27 13.71
CA TRP A 88 -0.78 -7.28 15.09
C TRP A 88 -1.92 -7.06 16.09
N SER A 89 -2.85 -6.16 15.80
CA SER A 89 -4.06 -6.00 16.64
C SER A 89 -4.89 -7.28 16.70
N ARG A 90 -5.01 -8.01 15.58
CA ARG A 90 -5.73 -9.29 15.51
C ARG A 90 -5.02 -10.40 16.31
N LEU A 91 -3.70 -10.48 16.22
CA LEU A 91 -2.89 -11.44 16.98
C LEU A 91 -2.97 -11.16 18.49
N LYS A 92 -2.88 -9.90 18.90
CA LYS A 92 -3.02 -9.50 20.31
C LYS A 92 -4.41 -9.79 20.88
N ALA A 93 -5.47 -9.59 20.09
CA ALA A 93 -6.82 -9.97 20.49
C ALA A 93 -6.99 -11.49 20.70
N LYS A 94 -6.25 -12.29 19.93
CA LYS A 94 -6.27 -13.76 20.03
C LYS A 94 -5.47 -14.28 21.23
N ASP A 95 -4.37 -13.61 21.58
CA ASP A 95 -3.50 -13.95 22.73
C ASP A 95 -4.20 -13.75 24.09
N TRP A 96 -5.09 -12.75 24.20
CA TRP A 96 -5.89 -12.51 25.40
C TRP A 96 -6.82 -13.68 25.78
N GLY A 97 -7.10 -14.61 24.85
CA GLY A 97 -7.91 -15.81 25.09
C GLY A 97 -7.12 -17.09 25.34
N SER A 98 -5.79 -17.08 25.28
CA SER A 98 -4.97 -18.30 25.37
C SER A 98 -3.68 -18.04 26.13
N SER A 99 -3.77 -18.05 27.47
CA SER A 99 -2.59 -18.18 28.32
C SER A 99 -1.95 -19.55 28.11
N SER A 100 -0.94 -19.62 27.26
CA SER A 100 0.06 -20.68 27.29
C SER A 100 1.31 -20.19 26.56
N GLY A 101 2.36 -19.93 27.32
CA GLY A 101 3.63 -19.45 26.82
C GLY A 101 4.17 -20.35 25.70
N SER A 102 4.42 -19.77 24.54
CA SER A 102 5.18 -20.38 23.46
C SER A 102 5.92 -19.26 22.75
N GLN A 103 7.25 -19.34 22.79
CA GLN A 103 8.19 -18.38 22.23
C GLN A 103 7.85 -17.95 20.80
N GLY A 104 7.95 -16.63 20.59
CA GLY A 104 8.40 -15.94 19.38
C GLY A 104 8.35 -16.75 18.10
N ARG A 105 7.16 -16.90 17.54
CA ARG A 105 7.08 -16.96 16.08
C ARG A 105 7.36 -15.55 15.62
N GLU A 106 8.36 -15.38 14.78
CA GLU A 106 8.52 -14.16 13.99
C GLU A 106 7.23 -14.04 13.18
N ASP A 107 6.21 -13.36 13.72
CA ASP A 107 4.93 -13.10 13.08
C ASP A 107 5.20 -12.15 11.90
N SER A 108 5.83 -12.69 10.86
CA SER A 108 6.05 -12.04 9.59
C SER A 108 4.68 -11.88 8.94
N VAL A 109 4.08 -10.72 9.17
CA VAL A 109 2.82 -10.35 8.54
C VAL A 109 3.03 -10.31 7.03
N LEU A 110 2.36 -11.20 6.32
CA LEU A 110 2.33 -11.22 4.85
C LEU A 110 1.64 -9.94 4.36
N SER A 111 2.43 -9.02 3.83
CA SER A 111 1.97 -7.73 3.30
C SER A 111 2.29 -7.63 1.81
N TYR A 112 3.51 -7.23 1.48
CA TYR A 112 3.95 -7.07 0.10
C TYR A 112 5.41 -7.51 -0.05
N GLU A 113 5.75 -8.04 -1.22
CA GLU A 113 7.14 -8.24 -1.64
C GLU A 113 7.45 -7.32 -2.83
N THR A 114 8.64 -6.75 -2.87
CA THR A 114 9.10 -5.95 -4.01
C THR A 114 9.47 -6.89 -5.16
N VAL A 115 9.00 -6.58 -6.37
CA VAL A 115 9.37 -7.32 -7.58
C VAL A 115 10.22 -6.43 -8.50
N THR A 116 11.22 -7.03 -9.15
CA THR A 116 12.19 -6.36 -10.03
C THR A 116 12.08 -6.87 -11.46
#